data_AF-A0A7C5UEG7-F1
#
_entry.id   AF-A0A7C5UEG7-F1
#
_cell.length_a   1.000
_cell.length_b   1.000
_cell.length_c   1.000
_cell.angle_alpha   90.00
_cell.angle_beta   90.00
_cell.angle_gamma   90.00
#
_symmetry.space_group_name_H-M   'P 1'
#
loop_
_entity.id
_entity.type
_entity.pdbx_description
1 polymer ?
#
loop_
_entity_poly.entity_id
_entity_poly.type
_entity_poly.pdbx_seq_one_letter_code
_entity_poly.pdbx_strand_id
1 'polypeptide(L)'
;MRFPVAVALKREASLDEIERAIQHWLDTVIVPVDPNNWRKTLNLMNLVSESGWQVGFVLWAEGAKVKNMPLHKFANQALLAGWLIQDVRDPLLIAMLRATTEVGNVWSWQKLEPFATGTLSPKPDGGNWWAWISVNEPESLETQIANALLEGAEGICFSSLPSEVDLKGKELAKAIGFFAVHLRLWKPLLSQRKKFSEAWEIRTKEIEGWIWILENKDSLCLFKTLSPSPLAIKLPFVAEEGARCYSVRFPALFRLPMQRKGEFTIVKLNNPQWVNLIWLTGDLEQVQGMHYHTNELTPKAMQFSVQWALARRERFTCEGKQRSNLDAQIWSMLKEAKQRNFSRGYLTACQILSSLGALSSTWTSFTQQP
;
A
#
# COMPACT_ATOMS: atom_id res chain seq x y z
N MET A 1 -1.45 2.05 -15.32
CA MET A 1 -0.26 1.48 -14.65
C MET A 1 -0.74 0.62 -13.49
N ARG A 2 -0.06 -0.49 -13.16
CA ARG A 2 -0.39 -1.21 -11.91
C ARG A 2 0.17 -0.40 -10.74
N PHE A 3 -0.56 -0.28 -9.64
CA PHE A 3 -0.04 0.21 -8.35
C PHE A 3 0.51 -0.99 -7.55
N PRO A 4 1.83 -1.25 -7.55
CA PRO A 4 2.40 -2.39 -6.86
C PRO A 4 2.52 -2.16 -5.37
N VAL A 5 2.34 -3.24 -4.62
CA VAL A 5 2.59 -3.31 -3.17
C VAL A 5 3.71 -4.32 -2.97
N ALA A 6 4.92 -3.80 -2.91
CA ALA A 6 6.16 -4.55 -3.05
C ALA A 6 6.91 -4.72 -1.72
N VAL A 7 7.83 -5.67 -1.69
CA VAL A 7 8.84 -5.79 -0.64
C VAL A 7 10.21 -6.08 -1.22
N ALA A 8 11.25 -5.54 -0.62
CA ALA A 8 12.61 -5.87 -0.94
C ALA A 8 13.06 -7.14 -0.19
N LEU A 9 13.67 -8.05 -0.93
CA LEU A 9 14.27 -9.27 -0.37
C LEU A 9 15.79 -9.15 -0.35
N LYS A 10 16.43 -9.99 0.47
CA LYS A 10 17.88 -10.07 0.53
C LYS A 10 18.44 -10.75 -0.72
N ARG A 11 19.74 -10.58 -0.95
CA ARG A 11 20.48 -11.18 -2.09
C ARG A 11 20.34 -12.70 -2.18
N GLU A 12 20.13 -13.34 -1.03
CA GLU A 12 19.99 -14.79 -0.91
C GLU A 12 18.54 -15.27 -0.90
N ALA A 13 17.61 -14.46 -1.44
CA ALA A 13 16.18 -14.72 -1.48
C ALA A 13 15.85 -16.21 -1.69
N SER A 14 15.05 -16.76 -0.77
CA SER A 14 14.58 -18.15 -0.83
C SER A 14 13.13 -18.23 -1.30
N LEU A 15 12.68 -19.44 -1.64
CA LEU A 15 11.29 -19.70 -1.97
C LEU A 15 10.38 -19.38 -0.77
N ASP A 16 10.81 -19.73 0.45
CA ASP A 16 10.09 -19.44 1.69
C ASP A 16 9.89 -17.93 1.90
N GLU A 17 10.86 -17.09 1.56
CA GLU A 17 10.70 -15.63 1.67
C GLU A 17 9.65 -15.09 0.69
N ILE A 18 9.56 -15.65 -0.51
CA ILE A 18 8.54 -15.30 -1.50
C ILE A 18 7.17 -15.78 -1.04
N GLU A 19 7.08 -17.01 -0.54
CA GLU A 19 5.84 -17.53 0.03
C GLU A 19 5.36 -16.64 1.18
N ARG A 20 6.27 -16.24 2.08
CA ARG A 20 5.97 -15.29 3.16
C ARG A 20 5.50 -13.95 2.62
N ALA A 21 6.09 -13.42 1.56
CA ALA A 21 5.64 -12.16 0.95
C ALA A 21 4.19 -12.28 0.42
N ILE A 22 3.87 -13.38 -0.27
CA ILE A 22 2.53 -13.68 -0.77
C ILE A 22 1.53 -13.83 0.39
N GLN A 23 1.91 -14.56 1.44
CA GLN A 23 1.10 -14.74 2.65
C GLN A 23 0.78 -13.39 3.31
N HIS A 24 1.68 -12.41 3.22
CA HIS A 24 1.50 -11.02 3.68
C HIS A 24 0.84 -10.09 2.65
N TRP A 25 0.20 -10.63 1.61
CA TRP A 25 -0.57 -9.87 0.62
C TRP A 25 0.27 -8.87 -0.19
N LEU A 26 1.56 -9.13 -0.34
CA LEU A 26 2.44 -8.39 -1.23
C LEU A 26 2.31 -8.99 -2.64
N ASP A 27 2.24 -8.14 -3.67
CA ASP A 27 2.06 -8.58 -5.06
C ASP A 27 3.35 -8.56 -5.87
N THR A 28 4.41 -7.98 -5.32
CA THR A 28 5.68 -7.78 -6.00
C THR A 28 6.83 -8.01 -5.03
N VAL A 29 7.87 -8.70 -5.49
CA VAL A 29 9.14 -8.84 -4.76
C VAL A 29 10.25 -8.17 -5.54
N ILE A 30 11.09 -7.40 -4.83
CA ILE A 30 12.30 -6.82 -5.40
C ILE A 30 13.48 -7.67 -4.97
N VAL A 31 14.16 -8.28 -5.95
CA VAL A 31 15.25 -9.23 -5.70
C VAL A 31 16.57 -8.68 -6.23
N PRO A 32 17.62 -8.60 -5.40
CA PRO A 32 18.96 -8.22 -5.85
C PRO A 32 19.53 -9.25 -6.83
N VAL A 33 20.05 -8.80 -7.96
CA VAL A 33 20.68 -9.64 -8.98
C VAL A 33 22.02 -9.07 -9.45
N ASP A 34 22.97 -9.96 -9.69
CA ASP A 34 24.32 -9.69 -10.15
C ASP A 34 24.90 -10.91 -10.90
N PRO A 35 26.09 -10.79 -11.51
CA PRO A 35 26.71 -11.87 -12.28
C PRO A 35 26.92 -13.18 -11.50
N ASN A 36 26.97 -13.14 -10.16
CA ASN A 36 27.21 -14.33 -9.34
C ASN A 36 25.92 -15.03 -8.90
N ASN A 37 24.76 -14.35 -8.86
CA ASN A 37 23.50 -14.93 -8.37
C ASN A 37 22.38 -15.03 -9.41
N TRP A 38 22.54 -14.49 -10.63
CA TRP A 38 21.46 -14.47 -11.64
C TRP A 38 20.83 -15.84 -11.95
N ARG A 39 21.62 -16.92 -11.96
CA ARG A 39 21.11 -18.29 -12.18
C ARG A 39 20.16 -18.72 -11.06
N LYS A 40 20.50 -18.40 -9.82
CA LYS A 40 19.67 -18.70 -8.65
C LYS A 40 18.36 -17.92 -8.73
N THR A 41 18.42 -16.63 -9.08
CA THR A 41 17.23 -15.78 -9.23
C THR A 41 16.32 -16.26 -10.36
N LEU A 42 16.89 -16.64 -11.51
CA LEU A 42 16.11 -17.18 -12.63
C LEU A 42 15.43 -18.51 -12.26
N ASN A 43 16.15 -19.41 -11.60
CA ASN A 43 15.56 -20.67 -11.10
C ASN A 43 14.45 -20.41 -10.08
N LEU A 44 14.63 -19.42 -9.20
CA LEU A 44 13.61 -19.03 -8.23
C LEU A 44 12.33 -18.53 -8.92
N MET A 45 12.46 -17.70 -9.95
CA MET A 45 11.31 -17.26 -10.75
C MET A 45 10.60 -18.43 -11.44
N ASN A 46 11.35 -19.38 -12.01
CA ASN A 46 10.77 -20.57 -12.63
C ASN A 46 9.98 -21.40 -11.62
N LEU A 47 10.53 -21.67 -10.43
CA LEU A 47 9.84 -22.42 -9.37
C LEU A 47 8.53 -21.74 -8.94
N VAL A 48 8.54 -20.42 -8.82
CA VAL A 48 7.34 -19.63 -8.49
C VAL A 48 6.30 -19.72 -9.60
N SER A 49 6.74 -19.65 -10.86
CA SER A 49 5.87 -19.80 -12.03
C SER A 49 5.25 -21.19 -12.10
N GLU A 50 6.04 -22.24 -11.86
CA GLU A 50 5.59 -23.64 -11.80
C GLU A 50 4.57 -23.86 -10.67
N SER A 51 4.72 -23.15 -9.56
CA SER A 51 3.78 -23.18 -8.42
C SER A 51 2.47 -22.43 -8.70
N GLY A 52 2.35 -21.73 -9.83
CA GLY A 52 1.17 -20.94 -10.21
C GLY A 52 0.99 -19.66 -9.38
N TRP A 53 1.99 -19.25 -8.60
CA TRP A 53 1.90 -18.10 -7.72
C TRP A 53 1.90 -16.79 -8.51
N GLN A 54 0.94 -15.92 -8.18
CA GLN A 54 0.77 -14.63 -8.82
C GLN A 54 1.56 -13.55 -8.06
N VAL A 55 2.87 -13.49 -8.29
CA VAL A 55 3.77 -12.48 -7.73
C VAL A 55 4.71 -11.93 -8.81
N GLY A 56 4.80 -10.61 -8.91
CA GLY A 56 5.72 -9.95 -9.82
C GLY A 56 7.14 -9.90 -9.26
N PHE A 57 8.14 -10.02 -10.12
CA PHE A 57 9.55 -9.82 -9.79
C PHE A 57 10.02 -8.51 -10.38
N VAL A 58 10.62 -7.68 -9.54
CA VAL A 58 11.48 -6.59 -10.01
C VAL A 58 12.91 -6.92 -9.63
N LEU A 59 13.79 -6.90 -10.63
CA LEU A 59 15.18 -7.22 -10.42
C LEU A 59 15.97 -5.96 -10.12
N TRP A 60 16.58 -5.90 -8.94
CA TRP A 60 17.46 -4.81 -8.57
C TRP A 60 18.91 -5.13 -8.93
N ALA A 61 19.62 -4.23 -9.61
CA ALA A 61 21.04 -4.45 -9.93
C ALA A 61 21.84 -3.15 -10.03
N GLU A 62 23.15 -3.25 -9.83
CA GLU A 62 24.08 -2.15 -10.07
C GLU A 62 24.34 -1.98 -11.57
N GLY A 63 24.18 -0.77 -12.12
CA GLY A 63 24.26 -0.53 -13.57
C GLY A 63 25.54 -1.07 -14.23
N ALA A 64 26.70 -0.93 -13.58
CA ALA A 64 27.96 -1.47 -14.08
C ALA A 64 27.98 -3.01 -14.13
N LYS A 65 27.33 -3.69 -13.17
CA LYS A 65 27.29 -5.15 -13.08
C LYS A 65 26.29 -5.76 -14.06
N VAL A 66 25.21 -5.03 -14.39
CA VAL A 66 24.15 -5.49 -15.31
C VAL A 66 24.70 -5.84 -16.69
N LYS A 67 25.69 -5.09 -17.18
CA LYS A 67 26.31 -5.32 -18.51
C LYS A 67 26.93 -6.72 -18.64
N ASN A 68 27.29 -7.34 -17.51
CA ASN A 68 27.90 -8.67 -17.47
C ASN A 68 26.89 -9.80 -17.24
N MET A 69 25.58 -9.49 -17.20
CA MET A 69 24.52 -10.48 -17.02
C MET A 69 23.93 -10.92 -18.36
N PRO A 70 23.52 -12.20 -18.49
CA PRO A 70 22.88 -12.68 -19.70
C PRO A 70 21.40 -12.27 -19.75
N LEU A 71 21.13 -11.00 -20.07
CA LEU A 71 19.78 -10.40 -20.08
C LEU A 71 18.77 -11.19 -20.94
N HIS A 72 19.23 -11.79 -22.04
CA HIS A 72 18.40 -12.63 -22.91
C HIS A 72 17.82 -13.88 -22.20
N LYS A 73 18.39 -14.32 -21.07
CA LYS A 73 17.84 -15.42 -20.27
C LYS A 73 16.64 -15.00 -19.41
N PHE A 74 16.53 -13.70 -19.14
CA PHE A 74 15.38 -13.10 -18.45
C PHE A 74 14.29 -12.67 -19.42
N ALA A 75 14.62 -12.52 -20.71
CA ALA A 75 13.63 -12.23 -21.74
C ALA A 75 12.54 -13.32 -21.74
N ASN A 76 11.28 -12.90 -21.85
CA ASN A 76 10.08 -13.75 -21.83
C ASN A 76 9.72 -14.40 -20.49
N GLN A 77 10.34 -13.98 -19.38
CA GLN A 77 9.88 -14.38 -18.05
C GLN A 77 8.60 -13.62 -17.69
N ALA A 78 7.46 -14.31 -17.68
CA ALA A 78 6.14 -13.70 -17.44
C ALA A 78 6.01 -13.02 -16.06
N LEU A 79 6.76 -13.51 -15.07
CA LEU A 79 6.78 -12.92 -13.74
C LEU A 79 7.67 -11.67 -13.65
N LEU A 80 8.52 -11.39 -14.65
CA LEU A 80 9.40 -10.22 -14.64
C LEU A 80 8.62 -8.93 -14.91
N ALA A 81 8.33 -8.18 -13.85
CA ALA A 81 7.59 -6.93 -13.90
C ALA A 81 8.45 -5.71 -14.27
N GLY A 82 9.77 -5.78 -14.09
CA GLY A 82 10.69 -4.69 -14.45
C GLY A 82 12.07 -4.79 -13.82
N TRP A 83 12.87 -3.75 -14.07
CA TRP A 83 14.22 -3.61 -13.54
C TRP A 83 14.36 -2.34 -12.71
N LEU A 84 15.02 -2.46 -11.56
CA LEU A 84 15.44 -1.33 -10.75
C LEU A 84 16.96 -1.24 -10.76
N ILE A 85 17.52 -0.23 -11.42
CA ILE A 85 18.97 -0.18 -11.64
C ILE A 85 19.59 1.03 -10.97
N GLN A 86 20.73 0.81 -10.31
CA GLN A 86 21.52 1.90 -9.75
C GLN A 86 22.28 2.68 -10.84
N ASP A 87 22.14 4.01 -10.84
CA ASP A 87 22.85 4.97 -11.68
C ASP A 87 22.84 4.64 -13.18
N VAL A 88 21.66 4.61 -13.79
CA VAL A 88 21.55 4.41 -15.24
C VAL A 88 21.57 5.74 -15.98
N ARG A 89 22.70 6.03 -16.58
CA ARG A 89 22.85 7.13 -17.56
C ARG A 89 23.02 6.64 -18.99
N ASP A 90 23.23 5.33 -19.16
CA ASP A 90 23.46 4.69 -20.46
C ASP A 90 22.12 4.36 -21.16
N PRO A 91 21.74 5.09 -22.23
CA PRO A 91 20.47 4.87 -22.91
C PRO A 91 20.36 3.49 -23.57
N LEU A 92 21.50 2.90 -24.00
CA LEU A 92 21.53 1.58 -24.62
C LEU A 92 21.16 0.51 -23.60
N LEU A 93 21.74 0.60 -22.39
CA LEU A 93 21.42 -0.32 -21.30
C LEU A 93 19.94 -0.24 -20.92
N ILE A 94 19.36 0.97 -20.86
CA ILE A 94 17.92 1.15 -20.60
C ILE A 94 17.11 0.43 -21.68
N ALA A 95 17.41 0.65 -22.97
CA ALA A 95 16.69 0.03 -24.06
C ALA A 95 16.77 -1.51 -24.01
N MET A 96 17.96 -2.07 -23.72
CA MET A 96 18.15 -3.51 -23.56
C MET A 96 17.32 -4.08 -22.41
N LEU A 97 17.29 -3.41 -21.26
CA LEU A 97 16.51 -3.85 -20.10
C LEU A 97 15.01 -3.77 -20.37
N ARG A 98 14.54 -2.70 -21.03
CA ARG A 98 13.14 -2.60 -21.44
C ARG A 98 12.72 -3.78 -22.31
N ALA A 99 13.58 -4.20 -23.24
CA ALA A 99 13.32 -5.33 -24.13
C ALA A 99 13.23 -6.69 -23.43
N THR A 100 13.65 -6.82 -22.16
CA THR A 100 13.50 -8.08 -21.40
C THR A 100 12.12 -8.28 -20.78
N THR A 101 11.28 -7.25 -20.78
CA THR A 101 9.94 -7.26 -20.14
C THR A 101 8.89 -6.80 -21.13
N GLU A 102 7.67 -7.34 -21.05
CA GLU A 102 6.57 -6.94 -21.94
C GLU A 102 6.22 -5.45 -21.81
N VAL A 103 6.27 -4.92 -20.58
CA VAL A 103 5.84 -3.54 -20.27
C VAL A 103 6.99 -2.53 -20.43
N GLY A 104 8.23 -3.00 -20.56
CA GLY A 104 9.41 -2.14 -20.67
C GLY A 104 9.66 -1.28 -19.42
N ASN A 105 9.36 -1.80 -18.23
CA ASN A 105 9.54 -1.04 -16.99
C ASN A 105 11.01 -1.07 -16.55
N VAL A 106 11.63 0.12 -16.50
CA VAL A 106 12.97 0.32 -15.95
C VAL A 106 12.97 1.57 -15.10
N TRP A 107 13.35 1.40 -13.84
CA TRP A 107 13.48 2.47 -12.85
C TRP A 107 14.95 2.71 -12.53
N SER A 108 15.33 3.97 -12.33
CA SER A 108 16.68 4.37 -11.94
C SER A 108 16.70 4.72 -10.46
N TRP A 109 17.73 4.26 -9.73
CA TRP A 109 17.98 4.56 -8.32
C TRP A 109 19.34 5.25 -8.18
N GLN A 110 19.38 6.42 -7.54
CA GLN A 110 20.60 7.24 -7.49
C GLN A 110 21.47 7.01 -6.23
N LYS A 111 20.98 6.29 -5.20
CA LYS A 111 21.76 6.05 -3.97
C LYS A 111 22.57 4.76 -4.02
N LEU A 112 23.65 4.69 -3.24
CA LEU A 112 24.59 3.56 -3.23
C LEU A 112 24.02 2.26 -2.63
N GLU A 113 23.04 2.36 -1.72
CA GLU A 113 22.43 1.18 -1.09
C GLU A 113 20.90 1.32 -1.12
N PRO A 114 20.17 0.42 -1.79
CA PRO A 114 18.71 0.47 -1.85
C PRO A 114 18.05 -0.11 -0.57
N PHE A 115 18.80 -0.68 0.38
CA PHE A 115 18.24 -1.47 1.48
C PHE A 115 18.32 -0.80 2.86
N ALA A 116 19.01 0.34 2.99
CA ALA A 116 19.29 0.94 4.30
C ALA A 116 18.28 2.02 4.70
N THR A 117 17.99 3.00 3.84
CA THR A 117 16.97 4.06 4.01
C THR A 117 16.88 4.92 2.74
N GLY A 118 15.69 5.50 2.46
CA GLY A 118 15.56 6.67 1.58
C GLY A 118 14.66 6.51 0.35
N THR A 119 14.42 7.64 -0.32
CA THR A 119 13.58 7.81 -1.51
C THR A 119 14.23 7.34 -2.81
N LEU A 120 13.43 6.73 -3.70
CA LEU A 120 13.86 6.04 -4.94
C LEU A 120 14.53 6.92 -5.98
N SER A 121 14.21 8.19 -5.94
CA SER A 121 14.86 9.24 -6.69
C SER A 121 14.54 10.57 -6.00
N PRO A 122 15.34 11.63 -6.16
CA PRO A 122 14.73 12.97 -6.17
C PRO A 122 13.61 12.91 -7.21
N LYS A 123 12.40 13.39 -6.89
CA LYS A 123 11.22 13.45 -7.77
C LYS A 123 11.68 13.49 -9.24
N PRO A 124 11.66 12.35 -9.97
CA PRO A 124 12.19 12.37 -11.32
C PRO A 124 11.24 13.27 -12.11
N ASP A 125 11.79 14.13 -12.96
CA ASP A 125 11.02 15.03 -13.83
C ASP A 125 10.12 14.28 -14.85
N GLY A 126 9.87 12.98 -14.66
CA GLY A 126 8.96 12.12 -15.40
C GLY A 126 8.47 10.96 -14.54
N GLY A 127 7.19 10.58 -14.72
CA GLY A 127 6.44 9.62 -13.90
C GLY A 127 7.04 8.20 -13.77
N ASN A 128 6.39 7.37 -12.93
CA ASN A 128 6.83 6.07 -12.42
C ASN A 128 7.78 6.10 -11.21
N TRP A 129 7.39 6.71 -10.08
CA TRP A 129 8.12 6.61 -8.82
C TRP A 129 7.40 5.69 -7.81
N TRP A 130 8.14 4.78 -7.17
CA TRP A 130 7.67 4.04 -6.00
C TRP A 130 8.25 4.65 -4.75
N ALA A 131 7.46 4.71 -3.68
CA ALA A 131 8.00 5.10 -2.39
C ALA A 131 8.61 3.89 -1.68
N TRP A 132 9.76 4.12 -1.06
CA TRP A 132 10.44 3.14 -0.22
C TRP A 132 10.11 3.41 1.24
N ILE A 133 9.48 2.45 1.90
CA ILE A 133 9.03 2.57 3.29
C ILE A 133 10.02 1.83 4.17
N SER A 134 10.65 2.57 5.09
CA SER A 134 11.60 2.00 6.04
C SER A 134 10.87 1.20 7.10
N VAL A 135 11.22 -0.08 7.22
CA VAL A 135 10.60 -1.04 8.16
C VAL A 135 11.43 -1.09 9.46
N ASN A 136 11.34 -0.01 10.25
CA ASN A 136 12.09 0.11 11.50
C ASN A 136 11.18 0.00 12.73
N GLU A 137 10.11 0.79 12.77
CA GLU A 137 9.12 0.82 13.84
C GLU A 137 7.70 0.71 13.26
N PRO A 138 6.83 -0.16 13.82
CA PRO A 138 5.45 -0.33 13.35
C PRO A 138 4.66 0.98 13.29
N GLU A 139 4.83 1.84 14.28
CA GLU A 139 4.13 3.12 14.46
C GLU A 139 4.46 4.13 13.36
N SER A 140 5.62 4.00 12.74
CA SER A 140 6.06 4.92 11.69
C SER A 140 5.47 4.61 10.32
N LEU A 141 4.98 3.38 10.10
CA LEU A 141 4.55 2.90 8.79
C LEU A 141 3.35 3.70 8.25
N GLU A 142 2.36 3.99 9.10
CA GLU A 142 1.17 4.76 8.71
C GLU A 142 1.57 6.12 8.10
N THR A 143 2.43 6.86 8.81
CA THR A 143 2.88 8.20 8.40
C THR A 143 3.73 8.14 7.14
N GLN A 144 4.65 7.16 7.04
CA GLN A 144 5.50 7.00 5.86
C GLN A 144 4.67 6.69 4.60
N ILE A 145 3.71 5.76 4.69
CA ILE A 145 2.83 5.40 3.56
C ILE A 145 1.95 6.58 3.16
N ALA A 146 1.40 7.29 4.14
CA ALA A 146 0.61 8.49 3.91
C ALA A 146 1.36 9.55 3.10
N ASN A 147 2.55 9.92 3.58
CA ASN A 147 3.38 10.93 2.94
C ASN A 147 3.77 10.48 1.53
N ALA A 148 4.17 9.22 1.37
CA ALA A 148 4.46 8.63 0.07
C ALA A 148 3.31 8.78 -0.93
N LEU A 149 2.09 8.44 -0.54
CA LEU A 149 0.91 8.55 -1.41
C LEU A 149 0.61 10.01 -1.78
N LEU A 150 0.75 10.94 -0.83
CA LEU A 150 0.55 12.39 -1.05
C LEU A 150 1.67 13.04 -1.86
N GLU A 151 2.87 12.46 -1.84
CA GLU A 151 3.99 12.84 -2.72
C GLU A 151 3.83 12.29 -4.14
N GLY A 152 2.78 11.49 -4.39
CA GLY A 152 2.46 10.95 -5.70
C GLY A 152 3.04 9.59 -6.00
N ALA A 153 3.34 8.77 -4.98
CA ALA A 153 3.76 7.38 -5.15
C ALA A 153 2.81 6.63 -6.07
N GLU A 154 3.37 6.01 -7.12
CA GLU A 154 2.67 5.13 -8.05
C GLU A 154 2.80 3.65 -7.63
N GLY A 155 3.53 3.39 -6.54
CA GLY A 155 3.66 2.11 -5.87
C GLY A 155 4.30 2.28 -4.49
N ILE A 156 4.14 1.29 -3.62
CA ILE A 156 4.76 1.26 -2.28
C ILE A 156 5.66 0.04 -2.19
N CYS A 157 6.90 0.23 -1.76
CA CYS A 157 7.82 -0.86 -1.49
C CYS A 157 8.30 -0.82 -0.03
N PHE A 158 8.06 -1.89 0.72
CA PHE A 158 8.64 -2.07 2.05
C PHE A 158 10.12 -2.46 1.93
N SER A 159 10.98 -1.83 2.73
CA SER A 159 12.43 -2.00 2.66
C SER A 159 12.94 -3.40 3.00
N SER A 160 12.13 -4.18 3.70
CA SER A 160 12.41 -5.57 4.06
C SER A 160 11.14 -6.28 4.51
N LEU A 161 11.17 -7.61 4.52
CA LEU A 161 10.20 -8.45 5.22
C LEU A 161 10.84 -8.99 6.51
N PRO A 162 10.55 -8.43 7.69
CA PRO A 162 11.20 -8.83 8.94
C PRO A 162 10.97 -10.30 9.28
N SER A 163 11.90 -10.91 10.01
CA SER A 163 11.73 -12.27 10.51
C SER A 163 10.62 -12.31 11.57
N GLU A 164 9.88 -13.42 11.66
CA GLU A 164 8.90 -13.62 12.75
C GLU A 164 9.51 -14.32 13.97
N VAL A 165 10.85 -14.37 14.06
CA VAL A 165 11.58 -15.05 15.15
C VAL A 165 11.56 -14.20 16.42
N ASP A 166 11.80 -12.90 16.31
CA ASP A 166 11.74 -11.95 17.42
C ASP A 166 10.40 -11.21 17.48
N LEU A 167 10.03 -10.71 18.65
CA LEU A 167 8.73 -10.06 18.87
C LEU A 167 8.54 -8.80 18.02
N LYS A 168 9.60 -8.02 17.80
CA LYS A 168 9.53 -6.79 17.01
C LYS A 168 9.37 -7.10 15.53
N GLY A 169 10.15 -8.05 15.02
CA GLY A 169 10.04 -8.53 13.64
C GLY A 169 8.67 -9.15 13.36
N LYS A 170 8.14 -9.95 14.29
CA LYS A 170 6.77 -10.49 14.22
C LYS A 170 5.74 -9.37 14.12
N GLU A 171 5.80 -8.36 14.99
CA GLU A 171 4.88 -7.22 14.96
C GLU A 171 4.96 -6.46 13.63
N LEU A 172 6.17 -6.12 13.18
CA LEU A 172 6.39 -5.42 11.91
C LEU A 172 5.84 -6.20 10.71
N ALA A 173 6.04 -7.53 10.66
CA ALA A 173 5.50 -8.36 9.59
C ALA A 173 3.97 -8.29 9.56
N LYS A 174 3.29 -8.32 10.72
CA LYS A 174 1.83 -8.18 10.78
C LYS A 174 1.35 -6.77 10.41
N ALA A 175 2.09 -5.74 10.78
CA ALA A 175 1.82 -4.37 10.36
C ALA A 175 1.95 -4.21 8.84
N ILE A 176 2.98 -4.79 8.20
CA ILE A 176 3.13 -4.82 6.74
C ILE A 176 1.91 -5.48 6.10
N GLY A 177 1.51 -6.66 6.58
CA GLY A 177 0.33 -7.35 6.06
C GLY A 177 -0.96 -6.53 6.20
N PHE A 178 -1.12 -5.83 7.32
CA PHE A 178 -2.23 -4.90 7.53
C PHE A 178 -2.25 -3.80 6.45
N PHE A 179 -1.14 -3.08 6.26
CA PHE A 179 -1.08 -2.00 5.27
C PHE A 179 -1.15 -2.51 3.83
N ALA A 180 -0.59 -3.69 3.53
CA ALA A 180 -0.65 -4.28 2.20
C ALA A 180 -2.10 -4.57 1.77
N VAL A 181 -2.93 -5.08 2.68
CA VAL A 181 -4.36 -5.31 2.41
C VAL A 181 -5.11 -3.99 2.19
N HIS A 182 -4.78 -2.92 2.93
CA HIS A 182 -5.38 -1.60 2.73
C HIS A 182 -4.98 -0.98 1.39
N LEU A 183 -3.70 -1.08 1.02
CA LEU A 183 -3.23 -0.62 -0.28
C LEU A 183 -3.86 -1.43 -1.42
N ARG A 184 -4.09 -2.74 -1.24
CA ARG A 184 -4.83 -3.57 -2.21
C ARG A 184 -6.30 -3.19 -2.32
N LEU A 185 -6.95 -2.73 -1.26
CA LEU A 185 -8.30 -2.15 -1.34
C LEU A 185 -8.29 -0.91 -2.24
N TRP A 186 -7.27 -0.06 -2.11
CA TRP A 186 -7.17 1.19 -2.88
C TRP A 186 -6.62 1.00 -4.30
N LYS A 187 -5.89 -0.09 -4.53
CA LYS A 187 -5.17 -0.39 -5.77
C LYS A 187 -6.00 -0.22 -7.05
N PRO A 188 -7.26 -0.71 -7.16
CA PRO A 188 -8.04 -0.56 -8.40
C PRO A 188 -8.25 0.90 -8.80
N LEU A 189 -8.44 1.80 -7.82
CA LEU A 189 -8.65 3.22 -8.05
C LEU A 189 -7.32 3.98 -8.20
N LEU A 190 -6.33 3.67 -7.36
CA LEU A 190 -5.00 4.30 -7.44
C LEU A 190 -4.30 4.01 -8.78
N SER A 191 -4.58 2.87 -9.39
CA SER A 191 -4.03 2.44 -10.70
C SER A 191 -4.63 3.21 -11.89
N GLN A 192 -5.78 3.86 -11.69
CA GLN A 192 -6.45 4.70 -12.69
C GLN A 192 -6.01 6.16 -12.62
N ARG A 193 -5.22 6.55 -11.60
CA ARG A 193 -4.72 7.92 -11.49
C ARG A 193 -3.92 8.27 -12.74
N LYS A 194 -4.24 9.43 -13.31
CA LYS A 194 -3.39 10.08 -14.30
C LYS A 194 -2.10 10.56 -13.65
N LYS A 195 -1.18 11.07 -14.48
CA LYS A 195 0.09 11.62 -14.00
C LYS A 195 -0.19 12.70 -12.95
N PHE A 196 0.68 12.77 -11.95
CA PHE A 196 0.53 13.72 -10.85
C PHE A 196 0.51 15.19 -11.30
N SER A 197 1.13 15.52 -12.44
CA SER A 197 1.06 16.84 -13.09
C SER A 197 -0.35 17.27 -13.50
N GLU A 198 -1.28 16.32 -13.62
CA GLU A 198 -2.67 16.56 -13.98
C GLU A 198 -3.59 16.59 -12.74
N ALA A 199 -3.03 16.39 -11.54
CA ALA A 199 -3.78 16.45 -10.29
C ALA A 199 -4.00 17.89 -9.85
N TRP A 200 -5.16 18.17 -9.26
CA TRP A 200 -5.43 19.44 -8.58
C TRP A 200 -5.05 19.34 -7.11
N GLU A 201 -4.21 20.26 -6.65
CA GLU A 201 -3.88 20.38 -5.23
C GLU A 201 -5.09 20.93 -4.45
N ILE A 202 -5.39 20.33 -3.31
CA ILE A 202 -6.32 20.88 -2.33
C ILE A 202 -5.56 21.10 -1.02
N ARG A 203 -5.49 22.36 -0.59
CA ARG A 203 -4.83 22.73 0.66
C ARG A 203 -5.67 23.72 1.44
N THR A 204 -6.06 23.31 2.63
CA THR A 204 -6.78 24.15 3.59
C THR A 204 -6.11 24.05 4.96
N LYS A 205 -6.68 24.72 5.98
CA LYS A 205 -6.22 24.56 7.37
C LYS A 205 -6.50 23.16 7.94
N GLU A 206 -7.39 22.39 7.31
CA GLU A 206 -7.91 21.12 7.83
C GLU A 206 -7.47 19.92 6.99
N ILE A 207 -7.15 20.13 5.71
CA ILE A 207 -6.77 19.06 4.78
C ILE A 207 -5.64 19.49 3.86
N GLU A 208 -4.82 18.52 3.47
CA GLU A 208 -3.87 18.63 2.36
C GLU A 208 -3.97 17.39 1.47
N GLY A 209 -3.98 17.56 0.16
CA GLY A 209 -4.16 16.44 -0.75
C GLY A 209 -4.30 16.81 -2.22
N TRP A 210 -4.80 15.85 -2.97
CA TRP A 210 -4.81 15.84 -4.43
C TRP A 210 -6.12 15.28 -4.96
N ILE A 211 -6.53 15.80 -6.11
CA ILE A 211 -7.74 15.39 -6.82
C ILE A 211 -7.35 15.04 -8.26
N TRP A 212 -7.78 13.88 -8.72
CA TRP A 212 -7.66 13.44 -10.12
C TRP A 212 -9.04 13.31 -10.73
N ILE A 213 -9.16 13.77 -11.98
CA ILE A 213 -10.28 13.42 -12.84
C ILE A 213 -9.84 12.22 -13.70
N LEU A 214 -10.50 11.09 -13.48
CA LEU A 214 -10.24 9.84 -14.17
C LEU A 214 -10.74 9.90 -15.63
N GLU A 215 -10.37 8.93 -16.46
CA GLU A 215 -10.74 8.90 -17.89
C GLU A 215 -12.25 8.80 -18.10
N ASN A 216 -12.94 8.08 -17.22
CA ASN A 216 -14.40 7.95 -17.19
C ASN A 216 -15.10 9.16 -16.53
N LYS A 217 -14.39 10.27 -16.29
CA LYS A 217 -14.85 11.49 -15.60
C LYS A 217 -15.17 11.34 -14.12
N ASP A 218 -14.96 10.16 -13.54
CA ASP A 218 -14.99 10.01 -12.09
C ASP A 218 -13.92 10.87 -11.45
N SER A 219 -14.14 11.24 -10.18
CA SER A 219 -13.16 12.00 -9.42
C SER A 219 -12.59 11.14 -8.29
N LEU A 220 -11.26 11.08 -8.20
CA LEU A 220 -10.56 10.44 -7.11
C LEU A 220 -9.85 11.51 -6.28
N CYS A 221 -10.10 11.55 -4.98
CA CYS A 221 -9.49 12.49 -4.06
C CYS A 221 -8.68 11.71 -3.02
N LEU A 222 -7.41 12.05 -2.85
CA LEU A 222 -6.56 11.54 -1.78
C LEU A 222 -6.15 12.71 -0.91
N PHE A 223 -6.47 12.67 0.37
CA PHE A 223 -6.08 13.75 1.28
C PHE A 223 -5.75 13.21 2.66
N LYS A 224 -4.90 13.97 3.32
CA LYS A 224 -4.57 13.82 4.72
C LYS A 224 -5.30 14.88 5.54
N THR A 225 -5.81 14.46 6.68
CA THR A 225 -6.56 15.32 7.59
C THR A 225 -5.64 15.82 8.68
N LEU A 226 -5.66 17.13 8.89
CA LEU A 226 -4.86 17.81 9.91
C LEU A 226 -5.64 17.97 11.23
N SER A 227 -6.94 17.66 11.22
CA SER A 227 -7.83 17.66 12.39
C SER A 227 -8.65 16.37 12.45
N PRO A 228 -8.88 15.78 13.64
CA PRO A 228 -9.74 14.62 13.82
C PRO A 228 -11.25 14.95 13.83
N SER A 229 -11.63 16.22 13.69
CA SER A 229 -13.03 16.65 13.73
C SER A 229 -13.77 16.37 12.41
N PRO A 230 -15.10 16.14 12.44
CA PRO A 230 -15.91 16.12 11.23
C PRO A 230 -15.64 17.36 10.38
N LEU A 231 -15.46 17.18 9.07
CA LEU A 231 -15.02 18.24 8.17
C LEU A 231 -15.80 18.24 6.86
N ALA A 232 -15.94 19.43 6.25
CA ALA A 232 -16.65 19.61 4.98
C ALA A 232 -15.64 20.04 3.91
N ILE A 233 -15.33 19.12 2.99
CA ILE A 233 -14.41 19.37 1.88
C ILE A 233 -15.16 20.09 0.77
N LYS A 234 -14.69 21.28 0.40
CA LYS A 234 -15.14 22.00 -0.79
C LYS A 234 -14.25 21.61 -1.98
N LEU A 235 -14.77 20.74 -2.85
CA LEU A 235 -14.12 20.35 -4.09
C LEU A 235 -14.27 21.48 -5.14
N PRO A 236 -13.23 21.76 -5.95
CA PRO A 236 -13.19 22.90 -6.86
C PRO A 236 -13.99 22.70 -8.16
N PHE A 237 -14.99 21.81 -8.15
CA PHE A 237 -15.80 21.45 -9.31
C PHE A 237 -17.18 20.95 -8.88
N VAL A 238 -18.11 20.92 -9.83
CA VAL A 238 -19.44 20.32 -9.67
C VAL A 238 -19.38 18.87 -10.10
N ALA A 239 -19.70 17.95 -9.19
CA ALA A 239 -19.81 16.54 -9.52
C ALA A 239 -20.97 16.30 -10.50
N GLU A 240 -20.78 15.43 -11.49
CA GLU A 240 -21.78 15.10 -12.50
C GLU A 240 -23.11 14.66 -11.90
N GLU A 241 -24.21 14.86 -12.64
CA GLU A 241 -25.53 14.39 -12.23
C GLU A 241 -25.55 12.87 -11.98
N GLY A 242 -26.26 12.41 -10.96
CA GLY A 242 -26.22 11.00 -10.54
C GLY A 242 -24.98 10.55 -9.77
N ALA A 243 -23.86 11.30 -9.78
CA ALA A 243 -22.66 10.94 -9.04
C ALA A 243 -22.89 10.83 -7.53
N ARG A 244 -22.26 9.84 -6.91
CA ARG A 244 -22.27 9.58 -5.47
C ARG A 244 -20.85 9.59 -4.94
N CYS A 245 -20.69 10.03 -3.70
CA CYS A 245 -19.40 10.12 -3.05
C CYS A 245 -19.19 8.95 -2.09
N TYR A 246 -18.05 8.27 -2.19
CA TYR A 246 -17.69 7.11 -1.38
C TYR A 246 -16.33 7.32 -0.72
N SER A 247 -16.23 7.00 0.57
CA SER A 247 -14.96 6.78 1.25
C SER A 247 -14.57 5.32 1.09
N VAL A 248 -13.39 5.06 0.53
CA VAL A 248 -12.89 3.72 0.24
C VAL A 248 -12.08 3.24 1.43
N ARG A 249 -12.68 2.46 2.31
CA ARG A 249 -12.04 1.96 3.54
C ARG A 249 -12.68 0.66 4.01
N PHE A 250 -12.01 -0.05 4.91
CA PHE A 250 -12.63 -1.17 5.63
C PHE A 250 -13.55 -0.69 6.75
N PRO A 251 -14.58 -1.48 7.12
CA PRO A 251 -14.94 -2.78 6.52
C PRO A 251 -15.81 -2.68 5.26
N ALA A 252 -16.21 -1.48 4.84
CA ALA A 252 -17.09 -1.27 3.70
C ALA A 252 -16.86 0.09 3.03
N LEU A 253 -17.17 0.19 1.74
CA LEU A 253 -17.27 1.47 1.04
C LEU A 253 -18.37 2.31 1.69
N PHE A 254 -17.99 3.45 2.26
CA PHE A 254 -18.90 4.27 3.04
C PHE A 254 -19.41 5.42 2.19
N ARG A 255 -20.72 5.50 1.98
CA ARG A 255 -21.33 6.61 1.25
C ARG A 255 -21.25 7.88 2.08
N LEU A 256 -20.66 8.93 1.52
CA LEU A 256 -20.53 10.23 2.18
C LEU A 256 -21.66 11.18 1.74
N PRO A 257 -22.19 12.02 2.65
CA PRO A 257 -23.08 13.10 2.27
C PRO A 257 -22.37 14.07 1.33
N MET A 258 -22.99 14.36 0.19
CA MET A 258 -22.49 15.28 -0.83
C MET A 258 -23.57 16.28 -1.19
N GLN A 259 -23.19 17.54 -1.40
CA GLN A 259 -24.08 18.62 -1.84
C GLN A 259 -23.43 19.40 -2.98
N ARG A 260 -24.15 19.62 -4.08
CA ARG A 260 -23.73 20.56 -5.13
C ARG A 260 -24.15 21.97 -4.73
N LYS A 261 -23.26 22.94 -4.80
CA LYS A 261 -23.52 24.36 -4.49
C LYS A 261 -22.81 25.26 -5.49
N GLY A 262 -23.57 25.82 -6.44
CA GLY A 262 -23.02 26.63 -7.52
C GLY A 262 -21.99 25.82 -8.32
N GLU A 263 -20.76 26.34 -8.40
CA GLU A 263 -19.64 25.73 -9.13
C GLU A 263 -18.83 24.71 -8.29
N PHE A 264 -19.29 24.37 -7.09
CA PHE A 264 -18.55 23.52 -6.16
C PHE A 264 -19.35 22.32 -5.67
N THR A 265 -18.63 21.31 -5.19
CA THR A 265 -19.18 20.15 -4.51
C THR A 265 -18.69 20.11 -3.08
N ILE A 266 -19.60 20.02 -2.12
CA ILE A 266 -19.28 19.89 -0.70
C ILE A 266 -19.45 18.44 -0.29
N VAL A 267 -18.40 17.82 0.21
CA VAL A 267 -18.40 16.46 0.75
C VAL A 267 -18.21 16.52 2.27
N LYS A 268 -19.09 15.88 3.03
CA LYS A 268 -18.97 15.80 4.50
C LYS A 268 -18.28 14.52 4.91
N LEU A 269 -17.19 14.66 5.67
CA LEU A 269 -16.49 13.58 6.33
C LEU A 269 -16.81 13.60 7.82
N ASN A 270 -17.65 12.67 8.24
CA ASN A 270 -18.05 12.58 9.65
C ASN A 270 -16.95 11.97 10.52
N ASN A 271 -16.22 10.99 9.97
CA ASN A 271 -15.18 10.24 10.67
C ASN A 271 -13.92 10.22 9.80
N PRO A 272 -13.19 11.35 9.69
CA PRO A 272 -11.97 11.40 8.91
C PRO A 272 -10.91 10.44 9.48
N GLN A 273 -10.27 9.67 8.60
CA GLN A 273 -9.05 8.94 8.91
C GLN A 273 -7.84 9.84 8.62
N TRP A 274 -6.66 9.46 9.12
CA TRP A 274 -5.42 10.18 8.86
C TRP A 274 -5.18 10.45 7.36
N VAL A 275 -5.37 9.43 6.52
CA VAL A 275 -5.44 9.54 5.05
C VAL A 275 -6.75 8.95 4.59
N ASN A 276 -7.40 9.60 3.64
CA ASN A 276 -8.66 9.16 3.09
C ASN A 276 -8.56 9.14 1.57
N LEU A 277 -9.06 8.04 1.00
CA LEU A 277 -9.35 7.94 -0.42
C LEU A 277 -10.87 8.13 -0.60
N ILE A 278 -11.25 9.23 -1.23
CA ILE A 278 -12.63 9.52 -1.62
C ILE A 278 -12.76 9.31 -3.13
N TRP A 279 -13.84 8.66 -3.55
CA TRP A 279 -14.17 8.43 -4.93
C TRP A 279 -15.58 8.92 -5.24
N LEU A 280 -15.71 9.79 -6.23
CA LEU A 280 -16.98 10.28 -6.74
C LEU A 280 -17.23 9.63 -8.09
N THR A 281 -18.35 8.90 -8.18
CA THR A 281 -18.69 8.14 -9.39
C THR A 281 -20.20 8.05 -9.58
N GLY A 282 -20.62 8.03 -10.85
CA GLY A 282 -21.99 7.67 -11.26
C GLY A 282 -22.12 6.20 -11.67
N ASP A 283 -21.01 5.47 -11.80
CA ASP A 283 -20.96 4.12 -12.37
C ASP A 283 -21.33 3.06 -11.32
N LEU A 284 -22.54 2.50 -11.49
CA LEU A 284 -23.06 1.47 -10.57
C LEU A 284 -22.31 0.15 -10.68
N GLU A 285 -21.80 -0.23 -11.85
CA GLU A 285 -21.07 -1.49 -12.04
C GLU A 285 -19.71 -1.43 -11.35
N GLN A 286 -18.98 -0.33 -11.51
CA GLN A 286 -17.73 -0.12 -10.78
C GLN A 286 -17.96 -0.08 -9.27
N VAL A 287 -19.03 0.56 -8.80
CA VAL A 287 -19.37 0.57 -7.36
C VAL A 287 -19.64 -0.84 -6.86
N GLN A 288 -20.39 -1.66 -7.60
CA GLN A 288 -20.63 -3.06 -7.25
C GLN A 288 -19.33 -3.87 -7.23
N GLY A 289 -18.46 -3.69 -8.24
CA GLY A 289 -17.14 -4.33 -8.29
C GLY A 289 -16.27 -3.97 -7.09
N MET A 290 -16.23 -2.68 -6.71
CA MET A 290 -15.50 -2.24 -5.52
C MET A 290 -16.12 -2.77 -4.22
N HIS A 291 -17.44 -2.93 -4.14
CA HIS A 291 -18.08 -3.58 -2.98
C HIS A 291 -17.70 -5.05 -2.88
N TYR A 292 -17.70 -5.77 -4.00
CA TYR A 292 -17.25 -7.17 -4.07
C TYR A 292 -15.80 -7.30 -3.61
N HIS A 293 -14.91 -6.47 -4.18
CA HIS A 293 -13.49 -6.40 -3.80
C HIS A 293 -13.29 -6.11 -2.30
N THR A 294 -14.06 -5.17 -1.75
CA THR A 294 -14.01 -4.85 -0.31
C THR A 294 -14.43 -6.05 0.54
N ASN A 295 -15.51 -6.75 0.15
CA ASN A 295 -16.00 -7.92 0.88
C ASN A 295 -15.01 -9.09 0.83
N GLU A 296 -14.34 -9.30 -0.31
CA GLU A 296 -13.30 -10.31 -0.46
C GLU A 296 -12.10 -10.05 0.46
N LEU A 297 -11.69 -8.78 0.58
CA LEU A 297 -10.54 -8.39 1.39
C LEU A 297 -10.84 -8.26 2.89
N THR A 298 -12.11 -8.07 3.28
CA THR A 298 -12.50 -7.81 4.68
C THR A 298 -12.05 -8.91 5.66
N PRO A 299 -12.17 -10.21 5.36
CA PRO A 299 -11.62 -11.26 6.22
C PRO A 299 -10.09 -11.14 6.42
N LYS A 300 -9.36 -10.70 5.39
CA LYS A 300 -7.90 -10.52 5.46
C LYS A 300 -7.51 -9.26 6.22
N ALA A 301 -8.26 -8.17 6.04
CA ALA A 301 -8.09 -6.96 6.83
C ALA A 301 -8.27 -7.27 8.33
N MET A 302 -9.33 -8.01 8.67
CA MET A 302 -9.55 -8.48 10.04
C MET A 302 -8.44 -9.43 10.52
N GLN A 303 -8.00 -10.37 9.68
CA GLN A 303 -6.94 -11.32 10.04
C GLN A 303 -5.66 -10.58 10.47
N PHE A 304 -5.16 -9.66 9.63
CA PHE A 304 -3.94 -8.93 9.94
C PHE A 304 -4.11 -7.94 11.07
N SER A 305 -5.25 -7.27 11.21
CA SER A 305 -5.49 -6.36 12.33
C SER A 305 -5.47 -7.12 13.67
N VAL A 306 -6.11 -8.29 13.73
CA VAL A 306 -6.11 -9.16 14.93
C VAL A 306 -4.71 -9.68 15.23
N GLN A 307 -4.00 -10.19 14.21
CA GLN A 307 -2.64 -10.71 14.39
C GLN A 307 -1.67 -9.62 14.85
N TRP A 308 -1.79 -8.40 14.31
CA TRP A 308 -0.99 -7.27 14.75
C TRP A 308 -1.34 -6.85 16.18
N ALA A 309 -2.62 -6.77 16.54
CA ALA A 309 -3.03 -6.45 17.92
C ALA A 309 -2.48 -7.47 18.94
N LEU A 310 -2.47 -8.75 18.59
CA LEU A 310 -1.88 -9.80 19.43
C LEU A 310 -0.36 -9.68 19.54
N ALA A 311 0.34 -9.46 18.42
CA ALA A 311 1.80 -9.27 18.43
C ALA A 311 2.19 -8.00 19.22
N ARG A 312 1.44 -6.92 19.08
CA ARG A 312 1.60 -5.68 19.84
C ARG A 312 1.42 -5.93 21.34
N ARG A 313 0.37 -6.65 21.72
CA ARG A 313 0.12 -7.03 23.12
C ARG A 313 1.28 -7.83 23.69
N GLU A 314 1.78 -8.83 22.96
CA GLU A 314 2.93 -9.65 23.39
C GLU A 314 4.16 -8.79 23.66
N ARG A 315 4.52 -7.89 22.72
CA ARG A 315 5.62 -6.95 22.91
C ARG A 315 5.39 -6.02 24.10
N PHE A 316 4.18 -5.45 24.23
CA PHE A 316 3.81 -4.56 25.35
C PHE A 316 3.97 -5.23 26.71
N THR A 317 3.54 -6.49 26.82
CA THR A 317 3.68 -7.27 28.06
C THR A 317 5.15 -7.52 28.39
N CYS A 318 5.98 -7.87 27.40
CA CYS A 318 7.42 -8.03 27.60
C CYS A 318 8.14 -6.73 27.97
N GLU A 319 7.65 -5.58 27.49
CA GLU A 319 8.14 -4.25 27.87
C GLU A 319 7.62 -3.77 29.25
N GLY A 320 6.85 -4.59 29.97
CA GLY A 320 6.28 -4.25 31.28
C GLY A 320 5.19 -3.17 31.23
N LYS A 321 4.68 -2.83 30.03
CA LYS A 321 3.67 -1.80 29.82
C LYS A 321 2.27 -2.41 29.94
N GLN A 322 1.79 -2.58 31.17
CA GLN A 322 0.45 -3.11 31.41
C GLN A 322 -0.59 -2.00 31.39
N ARG A 323 -1.67 -2.19 30.62
CA ARG A 323 -2.86 -1.33 30.65
C ARG A 323 -4.03 -2.07 31.26
N SER A 324 -4.78 -1.38 32.12
CA SER A 324 -6.05 -1.88 32.61
C SER A 324 -6.99 -2.18 31.43
N ASN A 325 -7.75 -3.27 31.53
CA ASN A 325 -8.79 -3.68 30.56
C ASN A 325 -8.31 -4.18 29.17
N LEU A 326 -7.00 -4.27 28.90
CA LEU A 326 -6.50 -4.75 27.60
C LEU A 326 -6.90 -6.21 27.34
N ASP A 327 -6.81 -7.09 28.33
CA ASP A 327 -7.15 -8.51 28.16
C ASP A 327 -8.62 -8.72 27.80
N ALA A 328 -9.53 -7.97 28.43
CA ALA A 328 -10.96 -8.03 28.12
C ALA A 328 -11.25 -7.56 26.69
N GLN A 329 -10.57 -6.50 26.23
CA GLN A 329 -10.66 -6.02 24.84
C GLN A 329 -10.15 -7.08 23.85
N ILE A 330 -9.01 -7.72 24.14
CA ILE A 330 -8.45 -8.79 23.31
C ILE A 330 -9.39 -10.00 23.26
N TRP A 331 -9.98 -10.39 24.39
CA TRP A 331 -10.98 -11.46 24.45
C TRP A 331 -12.22 -11.14 23.61
N SER A 332 -12.73 -9.90 23.70
CA SER A 332 -13.84 -9.44 22.87
C SER A 332 -13.50 -9.50 21.39
N MET A 333 -12.33 -8.99 20.99
CA MET A 333 -11.83 -9.05 19.62
C MET A 333 -11.74 -10.50 19.10
N LEU A 334 -11.17 -11.42 19.89
CA LEU A 334 -11.05 -12.83 19.52
C LEU A 334 -12.40 -13.53 19.40
N LYS A 335 -13.37 -13.17 20.25
CA LYS A 335 -14.74 -13.69 20.16
C LYS A 335 -15.38 -13.30 18.84
N GLU A 336 -15.30 -12.02 18.45
CA GLU A 336 -15.83 -11.52 17.18
C GLU A 336 -15.15 -12.20 15.98
N ALA A 337 -13.83 -12.36 16.02
CA ALA A 337 -13.07 -13.05 14.98
C ALA A 337 -13.47 -14.53 14.85
N LYS A 338 -13.63 -15.25 15.97
CA LYS A 338 -14.09 -16.66 15.99
C LYS A 338 -15.51 -16.82 15.44
N GLN A 339 -16.38 -15.84 15.71
CA GLN A 339 -17.75 -15.81 15.19
C GLN A 339 -17.85 -15.36 13.72
N ARG A 340 -16.70 -15.07 13.06
CA ARG A 340 -16.63 -14.55 11.69
C ARG A 340 -17.35 -13.21 11.51
N ASN A 341 -17.49 -12.44 12.59
CA ASN A 341 -17.97 -11.06 12.53
C ASN A 341 -16.83 -10.14 12.08
N PHE A 342 -16.40 -10.30 10.81
CA PHE A 342 -15.17 -9.72 10.28
C PHE A 342 -15.09 -8.21 10.49
N SER A 343 -16.19 -7.49 10.18
CA SER A 343 -16.28 -6.04 10.37
C SER A 343 -16.05 -5.62 11.81
N ARG A 344 -16.69 -6.30 12.77
CA ARG A 344 -16.59 -5.96 14.19
C ARG A 344 -15.22 -6.34 14.75
N GLY A 345 -14.71 -7.53 14.42
CA GLY A 345 -13.36 -7.96 14.79
C GLY A 345 -12.27 -7.01 14.28
N TYR A 346 -12.40 -6.54 13.03
CA TYR A 346 -11.51 -5.54 12.44
C TYR A 346 -11.56 -4.20 13.20
N LEU A 347 -12.76 -3.67 13.46
CA LEU A 347 -12.93 -2.39 14.18
C LEU A 347 -12.38 -2.48 15.60
N THR A 348 -12.66 -3.55 16.34
CA THR A 348 -12.13 -3.77 17.69
C THR A 348 -10.61 -3.89 17.68
N ALA A 349 -10.03 -4.59 16.70
CA ALA A 349 -8.58 -4.67 16.56
C ALA A 349 -7.93 -3.31 16.30
N CYS A 350 -8.51 -2.49 15.40
CA CYS A 350 -8.02 -1.14 15.11
C CYS A 350 -8.15 -0.22 16.33
N GLN A 351 -9.22 -0.35 17.13
CA GLN A 351 -9.37 0.36 18.40
C GLN A 351 -8.28 0.00 19.40
N ILE A 352 -7.97 -1.29 19.55
CA ILE A 352 -6.89 -1.75 20.42
C ILE A 352 -5.54 -1.19 19.93
N LEU A 353 -5.22 -1.35 18.65
CA LEU A 353 -3.97 -0.85 18.05
C LEU A 353 -3.82 0.66 18.24
N SER A 354 -4.88 1.44 18.02
CA SER A 354 -4.86 2.88 18.23
C SER A 354 -4.66 3.24 19.71
N SER A 355 -5.32 2.52 20.61
CA SER A 355 -5.13 2.73 22.05
C SER A 355 -3.67 2.48 22.45
N LEU A 356 -3.04 1.43 21.89
CA LEU A 356 -1.65 1.05 22.15
C LEU A 356 -0.63 1.91 21.37
N GLY A 357 -1.08 2.97 20.69
CA GLY A 357 -0.25 3.90 19.94
C GLY A 357 0.36 3.32 18.66
N ALA A 358 -0.13 2.17 18.19
CA ALA A 358 0.32 1.55 16.94
C ALA A 358 -0.34 2.17 15.69
N LEU A 359 -1.53 2.75 15.86
CA LEU A 359 -2.26 3.51 14.84
C LEU A 359 -2.64 4.88 15.38
N SER A 360 -2.84 5.85 14.49
CA SER A 360 -3.39 7.15 14.87
C SER A 360 -4.79 7.04 15.49
N SER A 361 -5.15 7.96 16.39
CA SER A 361 -6.46 7.94 17.06
C SER A 361 -7.65 8.08 16.10
N THR A 362 -7.40 8.58 14.88
CA THR A 362 -8.41 8.79 13.82
C THR A 362 -9.05 7.49 13.31
N TRP A 363 -8.44 6.33 13.56
CA TRP A 363 -9.00 5.03 13.18
C TRP A 363 -10.18 4.59 14.06
N THR A 364 -10.39 5.23 15.21
CA THR A 364 -11.33 4.76 16.26
C THR A 364 -12.68 5.44 16.27
N SER A 365 -12.93 6.43 15.40
CA SER A 365 -14.16 7.24 15.36
C SER A 365 -15.40 6.51 14.82
N PHE A 366 -15.40 5.17 14.80
CA PHE A 366 -16.62 4.38 14.63
C PHE A 366 -17.37 4.27 15.96
N THR A 367 -18.10 5.32 16.33
CA THR A 367 -19.35 5.11 17.06
C THR A 367 -20.44 4.82 16.04
N GLN A 368 -21.05 3.65 16.17
CA GLN A 368 -22.26 3.28 15.45
C GLN A 368 -23.27 4.42 15.60
N GLN A 369 -23.57 5.14 14.53
CA GLN A 369 -24.90 5.74 14.44
C GLN A 369 -25.80 4.70 13.79
N PRO A 370 -26.96 4.41 14.40
CA PRO A 370 -27.88 3.36 13.98
C PRO A 370 -28.41 3.57 12.56
#